data_AF-A0A8S9WDZ5-F1
#
_entry.id   AF-A0A8S9WDZ5-F1
#
_cell.length_a   1.000
_cell.length_b   1.000
_cell.length_c   1.000
_cell.angle_alpha   90.00
_cell.angle_beta   90.00
_cell.angle_gamma   90.00
#
_symmetry.space_group_name_H-M   'P 1'
#
loop_
_entity.id
_entity.type
_entity.pdbx_description
1 polymer ?
#
loop_
_entity_poly.entity_id
_entity_poly.type
_entity_poly.pdbx_seq_one_letter_code
_entity_poly.pdbx_strand_id
1 'polypeptide(L)'
;AYTGVSGGLVVCVADDPFCHSSQNEQDSRRYAQFAGIPCLDPADPQEARDMIIYAFELSEKLELPVLLRPTTRVSHASSDVVVGQIKEGSTNHEFTKDPARWVMLPAHARPRHTVLLDKQDAIKTALADVPWNRLVLRGDTGIITSGISGLYAEEALKQLEADISVLRIGTFPPPDGMCSEFLEHVTKVMVIEELEPVLEEYVERLARKHNPDLELIGKRTSHIPRVGELDTFQVRNAIAGMIAMPLLEVISVKEAEEILPPRPPSLCPGCSHRATYYAMKKVFGNDAVFPSDIGCYTLAVRMGTIDTCLCMGASITLASGIRFAGEERDICCSIGDSTFLHTGLQGLLNAAYNNARITVTVLDNSTTAMTGHQPHPGTGFTVTGDRTKAVSVETVAKALGADFVETVDPYDLNATIETFERAKEYQGLSVVIAKQTCSIIARKSGIRRRPFTVNENCTGCCKCVEFGCPAIEFDKEIARINALCTGCGICAQICSNNAIEVVE
;
A
#
# COMPACT_ATOMS: atom_id res chain seq x y z
N ALA A 1 -23.07 -0.13 1.23
CA ALA A 1 -24.11 -0.16 0.18
C ALA A 1 -25.52 -0.30 0.77
N TYR A 2 -25.86 -1.39 1.47
CA TYR A 2 -27.25 -1.67 1.91
C TYR A 2 -27.86 -0.62 2.86
N THR A 3 -27.11 -0.15 3.85
CA THR A 3 -27.56 0.92 4.75
C THR A 3 -27.67 2.29 4.05
N GLY A 4 -27.01 2.43 2.89
CA GLY A 4 -26.70 3.71 2.27
C GLY A 4 -25.83 4.60 3.16
N VAL A 5 -25.76 5.87 2.79
CA VAL A 5 -25.15 6.96 3.56
C VAL A 5 -26.08 8.18 3.58
N SER A 6 -25.99 9.04 4.59
CA SER A 6 -26.79 10.28 4.68
C SER A 6 -25.99 11.55 4.36
N GLY A 7 -24.67 11.47 4.44
CA GLY A 7 -23.72 12.47 3.94
C GLY A 7 -22.70 11.78 3.05
N GLY A 8 -21.83 12.54 2.40
CA GLY A 8 -20.88 11.98 1.44
C GLY A 8 -19.86 11.04 2.10
N LEU A 9 -19.72 9.83 1.54
CA LEU A 9 -18.70 8.86 1.92
C LEU A 9 -17.93 8.42 0.69
N VAL A 10 -16.64 8.75 0.67
CA VAL A 10 -15.72 8.30 -0.38
C VAL A 10 -14.74 7.31 0.20
N VAL A 11 -14.58 6.16 -0.46
CA VAL A 11 -13.57 5.15 -0.15
C VAL A 11 -12.45 5.30 -1.18
N CYS A 12 -11.31 5.84 -0.76
CA CYS A 12 -10.14 5.98 -1.63
C CYS A 12 -9.24 4.74 -1.49
N VAL A 13 -8.98 4.06 -2.61
CA VAL A 13 -8.09 2.89 -2.66
C VAL A 13 -7.11 3.07 -3.81
N ALA A 14 -5.83 3.24 -3.48
CA ALA A 14 -4.78 3.28 -4.48
C ALA A 14 -4.39 1.86 -4.87
N ASP A 15 -4.71 1.46 -6.09
CA ASP A 15 -4.26 0.18 -6.65
C ASP A 15 -2.78 0.28 -7.04
N ASP A 16 -2.02 -0.79 -6.82
CA ASP A 16 -0.58 -0.85 -7.09
C ASP A 16 -0.24 -1.86 -8.20
N PRO A 17 -0.45 -1.51 -9.48
CA PRO A 17 0.06 -2.31 -10.59
C PRO A 17 1.56 -2.55 -10.42
N PHE A 18 2.02 -3.78 -10.66
CA PHE A 18 3.41 -4.22 -10.45
C PHE A 18 3.88 -4.37 -8.99
N CYS A 19 3.03 -4.12 -7.98
CA CYS A 19 3.39 -4.28 -6.56
C CYS A 19 4.65 -3.49 -6.16
N HIS A 20 4.73 -2.20 -6.51
CA HIS A 20 5.89 -1.37 -6.12
C HIS A 20 6.04 -1.26 -4.60
N SER A 21 4.94 -1.38 -3.86
CA SER A 21 4.89 -1.28 -2.39
C SER A 21 3.90 -2.24 -1.73
N SER A 22 2.92 -2.76 -2.47
CA SER A 22 1.94 -3.74 -2.00
C SER A 22 2.49 -5.18 -2.00
N GLN A 23 1.69 -6.13 -1.52
CA GLN A 23 2.02 -7.57 -1.52
C GLN A 23 1.30 -8.30 -2.67
N ASN A 24 0.51 -7.59 -3.48
CA ASN A 24 -0.28 -8.16 -4.56
C ASN A 24 -0.77 -7.12 -5.57
N GLU A 25 -1.08 -7.61 -6.76
CA GLU A 25 -1.83 -6.89 -7.79
C GLU A 25 -3.33 -7.16 -7.53
N GLN A 26 -4.14 -6.11 -7.39
CA GLN A 26 -5.59 -6.22 -7.23
C GLN A 26 -6.29 -5.07 -7.94
N ASP A 27 -7.48 -5.35 -8.47
CA ASP A 27 -8.32 -4.35 -9.13
C ASP A 27 -9.56 -3.99 -8.31
N SER A 28 -9.56 -2.79 -7.75
CA SER A 28 -10.62 -2.32 -6.87
C SER A 28 -11.98 -2.12 -7.55
N ARG A 29 -12.03 -2.07 -8.89
CA ARG A 29 -13.31 -2.02 -9.62
C ARG A 29 -14.12 -3.30 -9.43
N ARG A 30 -13.47 -4.44 -9.19
CA ARG A 30 -14.14 -5.70 -8.83
C ARG A 30 -14.88 -5.60 -7.50
N TYR A 31 -14.32 -4.90 -6.51
CA TYR A 31 -15.00 -4.65 -5.24
C TYR A 31 -16.17 -3.67 -5.40
N ALA A 32 -16.03 -2.64 -6.24
CA ALA A 32 -17.12 -1.74 -6.57
C ALA A 32 -18.29 -2.49 -7.24
N GLN A 33 -17.97 -3.38 -8.19
CA GLN A 33 -18.93 -4.27 -8.84
C GLN A 33 -19.64 -5.19 -7.83
N PHE A 34 -18.88 -5.85 -6.96
CA PHE A 34 -19.43 -6.72 -5.92
C PHE A 34 -20.34 -5.96 -4.95
N ALA A 35 -19.97 -4.75 -4.55
CA ALA A 35 -20.72 -3.94 -3.60
C ALA A 35 -21.92 -3.19 -4.24
N GLY A 36 -22.00 -3.14 -5.58
CA GLY A 36 -23.05 -2.41 -6.30
C GLY A 36 -22.93 -0.88 -6.16
N ILE A 37 -21.71 -0.36 -6.09
CA ILE A 37 -21.43 1.08 -5.90
C ILE A 37 -20.63 1.66 -7.08
N PRO A 38 -20.74 2.98 -7.35
CA PRO A 38 -19.92 3.63 -8.38
C PRO A 38 -18.44 3.68 -7.99
N CYS A 39 -17.58 3.66 -9.01
CA CYS A 39 -16.14 3.84 -8.89
C CYS A 39 -15.66 4.91 -9.90
N LEU A 40 -14.78 5.81 -9.46
CA LEU A 40 -14.11 6.80 -10.28
C LEU A 40 -12.63 6.40 -10.43
N ASP A 41 -12.12 6.42 -11.66
CA ASP A 41 -10.80 5.90 -12.06
C ASP A 41 -10.00 7.05 -12.75
N PRO A 42 -9.35 7.93 -11.98
CA PRO A 42 -8.65 9.10 -12.53
C PRO A 42 -7.46 8.72 -13.40
N ALA A 43 -7.22 9.51 -14.43
CA ALA A 43 -6.06 9.34 -15.32
C ALA A 43 -4.83 10.15 -14.90
N ASP A 44 -5.01 11.25 -14.16
CA ASP A 44 -3.93 12.16 -13.77
C ASP A 44 -4.25 12.90 -12.45
N PRO A 45 -3.31 13.69 -11.89
CA PRO A 45 -3.54 14.43 -10.64
C PRO A 45 -4.67 15.47 -10.71
N GLN A 46 -4.95 16.07 -11.87
CA GLN A 46 -6.05 17.03 -12.04
C GLN A 46 -7.40 16.29 -11.98
N GLU A 47 -7.53 15.18 -12.69
CA GLU A 47 -8.72 14.32 -12.62
C GLU A 47 -8.93 13.76 -11.22
N ALA A 48 -7.87 13.30 -10.54
CA ALA A 48 -7.98 12.82 -9.17
C ALA A 48 -8.55 13.89 -8.22
N ARG A 49 -8.08 15.14 -8.37
CA ARG A 49 -8.60 16.30 -7.64
C ARG A 49 -10.06 16.60 -7.97
N ASP A 50 -10.43 16.58 -9.23
CA ASP A 50 -11.80 16.91 -9.64
C ASP A 50 -12.79 15.80 -9.26
N MET A 51 -12.37 14.55 -9.42
CA MET A 51 -13.15 13.36 -9.06
C MET A 51 -13.37 13.24 -7.56
N ILE A 52 -12.43 13.63 -6.68
CA ILE A 52 -12.68 13.55 -5.23
C ILE A 52 -13.81 14.50 -4.80
N ILE A 53 -13.89 15.70 -5.39
CA ILE A 53 -14.98 16.66 -5.13
C ILE A 53 -16.30 16.06 -5.61
N TYR A 54 -16.32 15.59 -6.86
CA TYR A 54 -17.51 14.97 -7.44
C TYR A 54 -17.94 13.69 -6.71
N ALA A 55 -17.01 12.91 -6.16
CA ALA A 55 -17.32 11.68 -5.43
C ALA A 55 -18.16 11.96 -4.19
N PHE A 56 -17.90 13.04 -3.46
CA PHE A 56 -18.75 13.45 -2.33
C PHE A 56 -20.15 13.86 -2.81
N GLU A 57 -20.25 14.68 -3.85
CA GLU A 57 -21.54 15.10 -4.43
C GLU A 57 -22.36 13.91 -4.94
N LEU A 58 -21.71 12.98 -5.65
CA LEU A 58 -22.31 11.76 -6.18
C LEU A 58 -22.76 10.83 -5.04
N SER A 59 -21.95 10.72 -3.98
CA SER A 59 -22.25 9.89 -2.81
C SER A 59 -23.51 10.38 -2.10
N GLU A 60 -23.64 11.68 -1.91
CA GLU A 60 -24.82 12.31 -1.29
C GLU A 60 -26.06 12.16 -2.17
N LYS A 61 -25.93 12.47 -3.47
CA LYS A 61 -27.02 12.36 -4.44
C LYS A 61 -27.60 10.95 -4.51
N LEU A 62 -26.74 9.93 -4.49
CA LEU A 62 -27.15 8.53 -4.60
C LEU A 62 -27.38 7.87 -3.24
N GLU A 63 -27.04 8.53 -2.13
CA GLU A 63 -26.96 7.93 -0.79
C GLU A 63 -26.16 6.62 -0.77
N LEU A 64 -25.08 6.54 -1.55
CA LEU A 64 -24.21 5.37 -1.65
C LEU A 64 -22.75 5.78 -1.41
N PRO A 65 -21.92 4.92 -0.83
CA PRO A 65 -20.48 5.12 -0.86
C PRO A 65 -19.99 5.19 -2.32
N VAL A 66 -19.02 6.04 -2.61
CA VAL A 66 -18.34 6.10 -3.92
C VAL A 66 -16.90 5.64 -3.74
N LEU A 67 -16.43 4.78 -4.64
CA LEU A 67 -15.03 4.36 -4.66
C LEU A 67 -14.22 5.32 -5.55
N LEU A 68 -13.07 5.79 -5.06
CA LEU A 68 -12.09 6.52 -5.86
C LEU A 68 -10.83 5.65 -5.96
N ARG A 69 -10.43 5.32 -7.19
CA ARG A 69 -9.36 4.36 -7.48
C ARG A 69 -8.25 5.00 -8.31
N PRO A 70 -7.28 5.71 -7.72
CA PRO A 70 -6.04 6.03 -8.42
C PRO A 70 -5.16 4.77 -8.55
N THR A 71 -4.26 4.76 -9.52
CA THR A 71 -3.17 3.77 -9.63
C THR A 71 -1.82 4.37 -9.21
N THR A 72 -0.77 3.56 -9.13
CA THR A 72 0.59 3.99 -8.72
C THR A 72 1.07 5.24 -9.45
N ARG A 73 0.96 5.31 -10.78
CA ARG A 73 1.43 6.49 -11.53
C ARG A 73 0.64 7.76 -11.28
N VAL A 74 -0.66 7.65 -11.00
CA VAL A 74 -1.45 8.82 -10.58
C VAL A 74 -1.03 9.26 -9.18
N SER A 75 -0.82 8.32 -8.26
CA SER A 75 -0.50 8.58 -6.86
C SER A 75 0.93 9.10 -6.63
N HIS A 76 1.87 8.72 -7.51
CA HIS A 76 3.28 9.12 -7.45
C HIS A 76 3.66 10.21 -8.46
N ALA A 77 2.71 10.74 -9.22
CA ALA A 77 2.94 11.87 -10.12
C ALA A 77 2.94 13.22 -9.38
N SER A 78 3.50 14.23 -10.02
CA SER A 78 3.39 15.63 -9.60
C SER A 78 3.13 16.49 -10.83
N SER A 79 2.11 17.33 -10.75
CA SER A 79 1.74 18.28 -11.80
C SER A 79 1.12 19.53 -11.19
N ASP A 80 1.13 20.63 -11.92
CA ASP A 80 0.31 21.79 -11.58
C ASP A 80 -1.18 21.41 -11.72
N VAL A 81 -2.00 21.90 -10.79
CA VAL A 81 -3.45 21.67 -10.78
C VAL A 81 -4.20 22.97 -10.57
N VAL A 82 -5.38 23.08 -11.18
CA VAL A 82 -6.29 24.23 -11.01
C VAL A 82 -7.15 23.99 -9.78
N VAL A 83 -6.91 24.76 -8.71
CA VAL A 83 -7.52 24.52 -7.37
C VAL A 83 -8.92 25.14 -7.20
N GLY A 84 -9.38 25.96 -8.14
CA GLY A 84 -10.71 26.60 -8.06
C GLY A 84 -10.96 27.37 -6.75
N GLN A 85 -12.21 27.70 -6.47
CA GLN A 85 -12.61 28.24 -5.16
C GLN A 85 -13.08 27.10 -4.26
N ILE A 86 -12.63 27.11 -2.99
CA ILE A 86 -13.15 26.20 -1.96
C ILE A 86 -14.59 26.63 -1.66
N LYS A 87 -15.55 25.75 -1.92
CA LYS A 87 -16.94 25.94 -1.50
C LYS A 87 -17.07 25.51 -0.05
N GLU A 88 -17.65 26.36 0.80
CA GLU A 88 -18.05 25.94 2.14
C GLU A 88 -19.15 24.88 2.03
N GLY A 89 -18.95 23.73 2.68
CA GLY A 89 -19.95 22.66 2.73
C GLY A 89 -21.14 23.02 3.60
N SER A 90 -22.28 22.38 3.37
CA SER A 90 -23.43 22.44 4.29
C SER A 90 -23.08 21.71 5.58
N THR A 91 -23.19 22.39 6.72
CA THR A 91 -22.95 21.80 8.05
C THR A 91 -24.22 21.20 8.69
N ASN A 92 -25.37 21.30 8.02
CA ASN A 92 -26.67 20.93 8.58
C ASN A 92 -27.06 19.48 8.25
N HIS A 93 -26.23 18.50 8.65
CA HIS A 93 -26.61 17.09 8.59
C HIS A 93 -26.89 16.57 10.01
N GLU A 94 -28.17 16.39 10.33
CA GLU A 94 -28.58 15.77 11.58
C GLU A 94 -28.70 14.24 11.42
N PHE A 95 -28.28 13.50 12.44
CA PHE A 95 -28.50 12.05 12.48
C PHE A 95 -30.01 11.76 12.66
N THR A 96 -30.68 11.40 11.58
CA THR A 96 -32.08 10.99 11.60
C THR A 96 -32.21 9.53 12.03
N LYS A 97 -32.87 9.30 13.17
CA LYS A 97 -33.12 7.94 13.69
C LYS A 97 -34.11 7.19 12.79
N ASP A 98 -33.61 6.20 12.07
CA ASP A 98 -34.40 5.23 11.30
C ASP A 98 -33.84 3.81 11.51
N PRO A 99 -34.29 3.07 12.53
CA PRO A 99 -33.80 1.71 12.78
C PRO A 99 -34.03 0.74 11.61
N ALA A 100 -35.07 0.94 10.79
CA ALA A 100 -35.34 0.12 9.61
C ALA A 100 -34.33 0.38 8.47
N ARG A 101 -33.64 1.52 8.50
CA ARG A 101 -32.51 1.84 7.61
C ARG A 101 -31.16 1.50 8.21
N TRP A 102 -30.95 1.76 9.49
CA TRP A 102 -29.61 1.71 10.10
C TRP A 102 -29.28 0.38 10.77
N VAL A 103 -30.28 -0.43 11.13
CA VAL A 103 -30.07 -1.73 11.79
C VAL A 103 -30.38 -2.85 10.80
N MET A 104 -29.35 -3.56 10.34
CA MET A 104 -29.47 -4.62 9.32
C MET A 104 -29.94 -5.97 9.91
N LEU A 105 -31.08 -5.95 10.61
CA LEU A 105 -31.81 -7.20 10.93
C LEU A 105 -32.28 -7.87 9.63
N PRO A 106 -32.45 -9.20 9.57
CA PRO A 106 -32.89 -9.87 8.35
C PRO A 106 -34.18 -9.34 7.73
N ALA A 107 -35.10 -8.78 8.53
CA ALA A 107 -36.33 -8.14 8.05
C ALA A 107 -36.09 -6.75 7.40
N HIS A 108 -35.04 -6.05 7.82
CA HIS A 108 -34.63 -4.75 7.28
C HIS A 108 -33.64 -4.89 6.12
N ALA A 109 -32.71 -5.85 6.18
CA ALA A 109 -31.66 -6.03 5.19
C ALA A 109 -32.20 -6.51 3.83
N ARG A 110 -33.20 -7.40 3.83
CA ARG A 110 -33.83 -7.93 2.60
C ARG A 110 -34.39 -6.83 1.68
N PRO A 111 -35.27 -5.92 2.14
CA PRO A 111 -35.77 -4.84 1.29
C PRO A 111 -34.68 -3.83 0.90
N ARG A 112 -33.61 -3.67 1.70
CA ARG A 112 -32.49 -2.78 1.36
C ARG A 112 -31.70 -3.24 0.14
N HIS A 113 -31.70 -4.54 -0.15
CA HIS A 113 -31.12 -5.03 -1.40
C HIS A 113 -31.90 -4.51 -2.61
N THR A 114 -33.24 -4.54 -2.58
CA THR A 114 -34.09 -3.95 -3.64
C THR A 114 -33.78 -2.47 -3.82
N VAL A 115 -33.69 -1.70 -2.73
CA VAL A 115 -33.31 -0.27 -2.78
C VAL A 115 -31.94 -0.05 -3.43
N LEU A 116 -30.96 -0.93 -3.19
CA LEU A 116 -29.66 -0.85 -3.84
C LEU A 116 -29.74 -1.14 -5.35
N LEU A 117 -30.56 -2.12 -5.74
CA LEU A 117 -30.79 -2.47 -7.15
C LEU A 117 -31.53 -1.35 -7.90
N ASP A 118 -32.52 -0.72 -7.27
CA ASP A 118 -33.28 0.40 -7.84
C ASP A 118 -32.39 1.64 -8.09
N LYS A 119 -31.24 1.74 -7.40
CA LYS A 119 -30.26 2.81 -7.58
C LYS A 119 -29.28 2.56 -8.74
N GLN A 120 -29.24 1.36 -9.33
CA GLN A 120 -28.24 1.03 -10.37
C GLN A 120 -28.41 1.87 -11.65
N ASP A 121 -29.64 2.12 -12.08
CA ASP A 121 -29.91 2.97 -13.24
C ASP A 121 -29.58 4.44 -12.95
N ALA A 122 -29.81 4.89 -11.71
CA ALA A 122 -29.40 6.22 -11.26
C ALA A 122 -27.87 6.39 -11.25
N ILE A 123 -27.11 5.35 -10.87
CA ILE A 123 -25.65 5.33 -10.99
C ILE A 123 -25.25 5.52 -12.46
N LYS A 124 -25.77 4.68 -13.36
CA LYS A 124 -25.44 4.76 -14.80
C LYS A 124 -25.77 6.15 -15.38
N THR A 125 -26.93 6.69 -15.03
CA THR A 125 -27.37 8.02 -15.48
C THR A 125 -26.43 9.11 -14.98
N ALA A 126 -26.01 9.04 -13.71
CA ALA A 126 -25.11 10.03 -13.13
C ALA A 126 -23.68 9.95 -13.70
N LEU A 127 -23.24 8.79 -14.18
CA LEU A 127 -21.91 8.59 -14.77
C LEU A 127 -21.89 8.75 -16.30
N ALA A 128 -23.06 8.89 -16.95
CA ALA A 128 -23.15 8.91 -18.41
C ALA A 128 -22.44 10.12 -19.04
N ASP A 129 -22.68 11.31 -18.48
CA ASP A 129 -22.23 12.60 -19.03
C ASP A 129 -21.28 13.32 -18.06
N VAL A 130 -20.21 12.61 -17.68
CA VAL A 130 -19.12 13.18 -16.87
C VAL A 130 -17.91 13.46 -17.77
N PRO A 131 -17.12 14.52 -17.49
CA PRO A 131 -16.05 14.97 -18.39
C PRO A 131 -14.90 13.96 -18.57
N TRP A 132 -14.82 12.95 -17.71
CA TRP A 132 -13.78 11.93 -17.73
C TRP A 132 -14.07 10.79 -18.70
N ASN A 133 -15.33 10.63 -19.12
CA ASN A 133 -15.72 9.74 -20.20
C ASN A 133 -15.66 10.52 -21.52
N ARG A 134 -14.80 10.12 -22.45
CA ARG A 134 -14.54 10.85 -23.70
C ARG A 134 -14.61 9.90 -24.89
N LEU A 135 -15.46 10.22 -25.85
CA LEU A 135 -15.65 9.49 -27.10
C LEU A 135 -15.12 10.33 -28.28
N VAL A 136 -14.23 9.75 -29.08
CA VAL A 136 -13.71 10.34 -30.32
C VAL A 136 -13.78 9.27 -31.41
N LEU A 137 -14.67 9.44 -32.38
CA LEU A 137 -14.86 8.49 -33.48
C LEU A 137 -14.00 8.88 -34.69
N ARG A 138 -13.23 7.90 -35.20
CA ARG A 138 -12.29 7.97 -36.33
C ARG A 138 -12.03 6.56 -36.88
N GLY A 139 -11.89 6.42 -38.20
CA GLY A 139 -11.65 5.12 -38.82
C GLY A 139 -12.67 4.04 -38.41
N ASP A 140 -12.35 2.77 -38.65
CA ASP A 140 -13.17 1.61 -38.25
C ASP A 140 -12.48 0.73 -37.20
N THR A 141 -11.26 1.09 -36.80
CA THR A 141 -10.49 0.45 -35.73
C THR A 141 -10.51 1.34 -34.49
N GLY A 142 -10.72 0.74 -33.32
CA GLY A 142 -10.89 1.46 -32.08
C GLY A 142 -10.04 0.97 -30.92
N ILE A 143 -9.85 1.83 -29.93
CA ILE A 143 -9.37 1.47 -28.59
C ILE A 143 -10.32 1.96 -27.51
N ILE A 144 -10.49 1.15 -26.47
CA ILE A 144 -11.22 1.51 -25.25
C ILE A 144 -10.22 1.49 -24.09
N THR A 145 -10.18 2.55 -23.29
CA THR A 145 -9.18 2.74 -22.23
C THR A 145 -9.82 3.14 -20.89
N SER A 146 -9.14 2.90 -19.76
CA SER A 146 -9.57 3.40 -18.45
C SER A 146 -8.47 4.06 -17.62
N GLY A 147 -8.82 5.12 -16.88
CA GLY A 147 -7.88 5.85 -16.01
C GLY A 147 -6.56 6.17 -16.73
N ILE A 148 -5.43 5.88 -16.07
CA ILE A 148 -4.08 6.19 -16.56
C ILE A 148 -3.77 5.57 -17.94
N SER A 149 -4.34 4.40 -18.24
CA SER A 149 -4.09 3.72 -19.52
C SER A 149 -4.57 4.54 -20.74
N GLY A 150 -5.53 5.45 -20.53
CA GLY A 150 -5.96 6.40 -21.54
C GLY A 150 -4.86 7.38 -21.94
N LEU A 151 -4.01 7.82 -21.00
CA LEU A 151 -2.90 8.73 -21.31
C LEU A 151 -1.77 8.02 -22.07
N TYR A 152 -1.48 6.77 -21.72
CA TYR A 152 -0.54 5.95 -22.49
C TYR A 152 -1.01 5.76 -23.93
N ALA A 153 -2.30 5.49 -24.12
CA ALA A 153 -2.90 5.36 -25.43
C ALA A 153 -2.88 6.67 -26.23
N GLU A 154 -3.23 7.81 -25.61
CA GLU A 154 -3.16 9.12 -26.26
C GLU A 154 -1.74 9.48 -26.70
N GLU A 155 -0.72 9.17 -25.90
CA GLU A 155 0.68 9.36 -26.27
C GLU A 155 1.09 8.42 -27.41
N ALA A 156 0.74 7.14 -27.32
CA ALA A 156 1.00 6.16 -28.37
C ALA A 156 0.39 6.56 -29.73
N LEU A 157 -0.86 7.03 -29.74
CA LEU A 157 -1.54 7.46 -30.96
C LEU A 157 -0.86 8.67 -31.60
N LYS A 158 -0.37 9.62 -30.80
CA LYS A 158 0.41 10.77 -31.30
C LYS A 158 1.72 10.31 -31.96
N GLN A 159 2.42 9.35 -31.36
CA GLN A 159 3.66 8.81 -31.92
C GLN A 159 3.45 8.01 -33.20
N LEU A 160 2.30 7.34 -33.34
CA LEU A 160 1.97 6.53 -34.51
C LEU A 160 1.30 7.34 -35.63
N GLU A 161 0.86 8.58 -35.35
CA GLU A 161 0.03 9.39 -36.25
C GLU A 161 -1.20 8.61 -36.78
N ALA A 162 -1.76 7.74 -35.93
CA ALA A 162 -2.79 6.79 -36.31
C ALA A 162 -4.21 7.38 -36.24
N ASP A 163 -5.02 7.07 -37.24
CA ASP A 163 -6.43 7.48 -37.31
C ASP A 163 -7.34 6.40 -36.69
N ILE A 164 -7.38 6.35 -35.36
CA ILE A 164 -8.08 5.32 -34.57
C ILE A 164 -9.16 5.98 -33.69
N SER A 165 -10.33 5.33 -33.58
CA SER A 165 -11.39 5.72 -32.65
C SER A 165 -10.96 5.48 -31.20
N VAL A 166 -11.24 6.42 -30.30
CA VAL A 166 -10.87 6.33 -28.88
C VAL A 166 -12.10 6.52 -28.01
N LEU A 167 -12.34 5.57 -27.10
CA LEU A 167 -13.25 5.73 -25.97
C LEU A 167 -12.45 5.64 -24.67
N ARG A 168 -12.27 6.77 -23.99
CA ARG A 168 -11.63 6.83 -22.67
C ARG A 168 -12.68 6.87 -21.59
N ILE A 169 -12.54 6.03 -20.59
CA ILE A 169 -13.53 5.85 -19.52
C ILE A 169 -12.88 6.11 -18.16
N GLY A 170 -13.40 7.10 -17.44
CA GLY A 170 -12.93 7.46 -16.09
C GLY A 170 -13.81 6.91 -14.96
N THR A 171 -14.73 5.98 -15.27
CA THR A 171 -15.79 5.57 -14.35
C THR A 171 -16.13 4.08 -14.47
N PHE A 172 -16.65 3.50 -13.39
CA PHE A 172 -17.28 2.19 -13.39
C PHE A 172 -18.61 2.23 -12.59
N PRO A 173 -19.72 1.70 -13.12
CA PRO A 173 -19.86 1.10 -14.45
C PRO A 173 -19.61 2.11 -15.59
N PRO A 174 -19.09 1.65 -16.74
CA PRO A 174 -18.88 2.50 -17.91
C PRO A 174 -20.23 2.98 -18.51
N PRO A 175 -20.23 4.08 -19.28
CA PRO A 175 -21.44 4.62 -19.90
C PRO A 175 -21.95 3.74 -21.06
N ASP A 176 -23.03 2.99 -20.83
CA ASP A 176 -23.63 2.07 -21.82
C ASP A 176 -23.88 2.72 -23.19
N GLY A 177 -24.33 3.98 -23.22
CA GLY A 177 -24.62 4.72 -24.45
C GLY A 177 -23.37 4.96 -25.30
N MET A 178 -22.33 5.56 -24.71
CA MET A 178 -21.05 5.80 -25.41
C MET A 178 -20.38 4.49 -25.81
N CYS A 179 -20.44 3.46 -24.96
CA CYS A 179 -19.92 2.14 -25.32
C CYS A 179 -20.66 1.57 -26.54
N SER A 180 -21.99 1.61 -26.55
CA SER A 180 -22.78 1.06 -27.67
C SER A 180 -22.54 1.83 -28.97
N GLU A 181 -22.52 3.16 -28.91
CA GLU A 181 -22.21 4.03 -30.06
C GLU A 181 -20.82 3.72 -30.64
N PHE A 182 -19.82 3.59 -29.77
CA PHE A 182 -18.46 3.23 -30.18
C PHE A 182 -18.41 1.84 -30.82
N LEU A 183 -19.06 0.86 -30.20
CA LEU A 183 -19.06 -0.52 -30.66
C LEU A 183 -19.77 -0.70 -32.00
N GLU A 184 -20.83 0.07 -32.26
CA GLU A 184 -21.55 0.08 -33.54
C GLU A 184 -20.74 0.75 -34.66
N HIS A 185 -19.77 1.59 -34.32
CA HIS A 185 -18.92 2.29 -35.28
C HIS A 185 -17.73 1.47 -35.78
N VAL A 186 -17.13 0.65 -34.92
CA VAL A 186 -15.86 -0.05 -35.20
C VAL A 186 -16.05 -1.52 -35.58
N THR A 187 -15.15 -2.06 -36.39
CA THR A 187 -15.09 -3.48 -36.75
C THR A 187 -14.09 -4.26 -35.88
N LYS A 188 -13.10 -3.55 -35.32
CA LYS A 188 -12.07 -4.08 -34.43
C LYS A 188 -11.82 -3.14 -33.26
N VAL A 189 -11.72 -3.68 -32.05
CA VAL A 189 -11.43 -2.90 -30.84
C VAL A 189 -10.38 -3.56 -29.96
N MET A 190 -9.44 -2.77 -29.44
CA MET A 190 -8.57 -3.17 -28.34
C MET A 190 -8.97 -2.53 -27.03
N VAL A 191 -9.17 -3.33 -25.97
CA VAL A 191 -9.36 -2.82 -24.61
C VAL A 191 -8.02 -2.78 -23.88
N ILE A 192 -7.68 -1.61 -23.36
CA ILE A 192 -6.42 -1.32 -22.69
C ILE A 192 -6.75 -0.81 -21.29
N GLU A 193 -6.45 -1.59 -20.25
CA GLU A 193 -6.73 -1.23 -18.87
C GLU A 193 -5.68 -1.78 -17.91
N GLU A 194 -5.50 -1.14 -16.76
CA GLU A 194 -4.63 -1.64 -15.71
C GLU A 194 -5.22 -2.88 -15.04
N LEU A 195 -4.34 -3.82 -14.62
CA LEU A 195 -4.69 -4.99 -13.81
C LEU A 195 -5.68 -5.96 -14.50
N GLU A 196 -6.92 -6.06 -14.03
CA GLU A 196 -7.88 -7.09 -14.44
C GLU A 196 -8.74 -6.65 -15.64
N PRO A 197 -9.28 -7.59 -16.45
CA PRO A 197 -10.10 -7.28 -17.64
C PRO A 197 -11.53 -6.87 -17.26
N VAL A 198 -11.68 -5.88 -16.37
CA VAL A 198 -12.97 -5.42 -15.86
C VAL A 198 -13.78 -4.74 -16.96
N LEU A 199 -13.15 -3.82 -17.68
CA LEU A 199 -13.78 -3.10 -18.78
C LEU A 199 -13.90 -4.00 -20.01
N GLU A 200 -12.91 -4.83 -20.29
CA GLU A 200 -12.93 -5.79 -21.40
C GLU A 200 -14.13 -6.73 -21.29
N GLU A 201 -14.38 -7.32 -20.12
CA GLU A 201 -15.56 -8.18 -19.89
C GLU A 201 -16.89 -7.42 -20.02
N TYR A 202 -16.91 -6.15 -19.58
CA TYR A 202 -18.11 -5.31 -19.71
C TYR A 202 -18.43 -5.02 -21.18
N VAL A 203 -17.41 -4.63 -21.95
CA VAL A 203 -17.49 -4.34 -23.38
C VAL A 203 -17.85 -5.60 -24.15
N GLU A 204 -17.25 -6.75 -23.85
CA GLU A 204 -17.57 -8.03 -24.49
C GLU A 204 -19.07 -8.36 -24.36
N ARG A 205 -19.65 -8.14 -23.17
CA ARG A 205 -21.09 -8.34 -22.95
C ARG A 205 -21.95 -7.39 -23.78
N LEU A 206 -21.56 -6.12 -23.92
CA LEU A 206 -22.28 -5.15 -24.75
C LEU A 206 -22.14 -5.45 -26.24
N ALA A 207 -20.94 -5.83 -26.69
CA ALA A 207 -20.66 -6.17 -28.08
C ALA A 207 -21.58 -7.30 -28.58
N ARG A 208 -21.83 -8.34 -27.77
CA ARG A 208 -22.78 -9.42 -28.11
C ARG A 208 -24.19 -8.93 -28.50
N LYS A 209 -24.60 -7.75 -28.03
CA LYS A 209 -25.90 -7.15 -28.34
C LYS A 209 -25.82 -6.13 -29.48
N HIS A 210 -24.76 -5.33 -29.54
CA HIS A 210 -24.66 -4.16 -30.42
C HIS A 210 -23.81 -4.40 -31.67
N ASN A 211 -22.81 -5.29 -31.58
CA ASN A 211 -21.94 -5.66 -32.69
C ASN A 211 -21.36 -7.08 -32.46
N PRO A 212 -22.12 -8.15 -32.77
CA PRO A 212 -21.74 -9.53 -32.44
C PRO A 212 -20.55 -10.05 -33.26
N ASP A 213 -20.24 -9.42 -34.39
CA ASP A 213 -19.13 -9.79 -35.29
C ASP A 213 -17.84 -9.01 -35.00
N LEU A 214 -17.85 -8.15 -33.98
CA LEU A 214 -16.72 -7.33 -33.57
C LEU A 214 -15.48 -8.17 -33.21
N GLU A 215 -14.34 -7.82 -33.79
CA GLU A 215 -13.05 -8.35 -33.34
C GLU A 215 -12.61 -7.61 -32.07
N LEU A 216 -12.84 -8.21 -30.90
CA LEU A 216 -12.42 -7.68 -29.60
C LEU A 216 -11.10 -8.33 -29.15
N ILE A 217 -10.09 -7.50 -28.93
CA ILE A 217 -8.77 -7.91 -28.42
C ILE A 217 -8.40 -7.13 -27.15
N GLY A 218 -7.50 -7.68 -26.34
CA GLY A 218 -7.15 -7.10 -25.05
C GLY A 218 -6.30 -8.06 -24.22
N LYS A 219 -6.57 -8.13 -22.91
CA LYS A 219 -5.86 -9.05 -22.00
C LYS A 219 -6.23 -10.50 -22.25
N ARG A 220 -7.50 -10.80 -22.60
CA ARG A 220 -7.95 -12.19 -22.81
C ARG A 220 -7.38 -12.81 -24.09
N THR A 221 -6.94 -11.97 -25.03
CA THR A 221 -6.27 -12.38 -26.27
C THR A 221 -4.75 -12.13 -26.23
N SER A 222 -4.20 -11.81 -25.05
CA SER A 222 -2.76 -11.55 -24.83
C SER A 222 -2.15 -10.41 -25.64
N HIS A 223 -2.97 -9.51 -26.20
CA HIS A 223 -2.47 -8.30 -26.88
C HIS A 223 -2.04 -7.22 -25.88
N ILE A 224 -2.66 -7.23 -24.69
CA ILE A 224 -2.28 -6.42 -23.54
C ILE A 224 -1.89 -7.37 -22.40
N PRO A 225 -0.78 -7.13 -21.67
CA PRO A 225 -0.41 -7.97 -20.55
C PRO A 225 -1.42 -7.84 -19.41
N ARG A 226 -1.75 -8.98 -18.78
CA ARG A 226 -2.53 -9.02 -17.54
C ARG A 226 -1.66 -8.87 -16.28
N VAL A 227 -0.36 -9.14 -16.40
CA VAL A 227 0.62 -9.10 -15.30
C VAL A 227 1.43 -7.84 -15.41
N GLY A 228 1.62 -7.17 -14.27
CA GLY A 228 2.42 -5.96 -14.17
C GLY A 228 1.67 -4.68 -14.57
N GLU A 229 2.37 -3.57 -14.36
CA GLU A 229 1.93 -2.22 -14.72
C GLU A 229 2.11 -1.97 -16.22
N LEU A 230 1.14 -1.29 -16.84
CA LEU A 230 1.28 -0.84 -18.22
C LEU A 230 2.22 0.35 -18.34
N ASP A 231 2.98 0.38 -19.44
CA ASP A 231 3.76 1.54 -19.85
C ASP A 231 3.45 1.98 -21.29
N THR A 232 3.94 3.17 -21.64
CA THR A 232 3.72 3.77 -22.97
C THR A 232 4.29 2.92 -24.11
N PHE A 233 5.40 2.19 -23.93
CA PHE A 233 5.99 1.36 -24.98
C PHE A 233 5.15 0.12 -25.24
N GLN A 234 4.67 -0.55 -24.18
CA GLN A 234 3.77 -1.70 -24.26
C GLN A 234 2.49 -1.32 -24.99
N VAL A 235 1.84 -0.23 -24.57
CA VAL A 235 0.61 0.26 -25.18
C VAL A 235 0.85 0.67 -26.64
N ARG A 236 1.93 1.40 -26.93
CA ARG A 236 2.28 1.79 -28.31
C ARG A 236 2.54 0.61 -29.22
N ASN A 237 3.27 -0.41 -28.76
CA ASN A 237 3.53 -1.60 -29.55
C ASN A 237 2.28 -2.47 -29.73
N ALA A 238 1.39 -2.55 -28.74
CA ALA A 238 0.11 -3.22 -28.88
C ALA A 238 -0.75 -2.55 -29.96
N ILE A 239 -0.87 -1.22 -29.93
CA ILE A 239 -1.58 -0.45 -30.96
C ILE A 239 -0.90 -0.61 -32.33
N ALA A 240 0.42 -0.47 -32.41
CA ALA A 240 1.17 -0.63 -33.67
C ALA A 240 0.95 -2.02 -34.28
N GLY A 241 0.98 -3.08 -33.46
CA GLY A 241 0.69 -4.44 -33.91
C GLY A 241 -0.74 -4.60 -34.43
N MET A 242 -1.72 -3.97 -33.77
CA MET A 242 -3.12 -3.97 -34.20
C MET A 242 -3.31 -3.37 -35.61
N ILE A 243 -2.56 -2.31 -35.94
CA ILE A 243 -2.65 -1.60 -37.24
C ILE A 243 -1.49 -1.94 -38.20
N ALA A 244 -0.75 -3.02 -37.94
CA ALA A 244 0.37 -3.49 -38.76
C ALA A 244 1.48 -2.44 -39.03
N MET A 245 1.78 -1.60 -38.04
CA MET A 245 2.91 -0.66 -38.04
C MET A 245 4.16 -1.25 -37.37
N PRO A 246 5.37 -0.70 -37.66
CA PRO A 246 6.60 -1.16 -37.02
C PRO A 246 6.56 -1.02 -35.49
N LEU A 247 6.93 -2.12 -34.83
CA LEU A 247 7.13 -2.14 -33.37
C LEU A 247 8.44 -1.42 -33.02
N LEU A 248 8.44 -0.70 -31.91
CA LEU A 248 9.68 -0.22 -31.32
C LEU A 248 10.34 -1.36 -30.57
N GLU A 249 11.65 -1.49 -30.75
CA GLU A 249 12.45 -2.37 -29.92
C GLU A 249 12.48 -1.80 -28.50
N VAL A 250 11.96 -2.58 -27.55
CA VAL A 250 12.07 -2.25 -26.13
C VAL A 250 13.44 -2.71 -25.68
N ILE A 251 14.28 -1.78 -25.22
CA ILE A 251 15.61 -2.10 -24.69
C ILE A 251 15.42 -3.05 -23.51
N SER A 252 16.04 -4.23 -23.60
CA SER A 252 15.98 -5.22 -22.54
C SER A 252 16.61 -4.68 -21.26
N VAL A 253 15.86 -4.67 -20.17
CA VAL A 253 16.38 -4.29 -18.84
C VAL A 253 17.44 -5.28 -18.37
N LYS A 254 17.53 -6.50 -18.94
CA LYS A 254 18.54 -7.50 -18.55
C LYS A 254 19.97 -7.01 -18.74
N GLU A 255 20.23 -6.29 -19.83
CA GLU A 255 21.56 -5.71 -20.08
C GLU A 255 21.90 -4.63 -19.04
N ALA A 256 20.88 -3.87 -18.61
CA ALA A 256 21.04 -2.91 -17.52
C ALA A 256 21.21 -3.59 -16.16
N GLU A 257 20.52 -4.70 -15.90
CA GLU A 257 20.64 -5.47 -14.65
C GLU A 257 22.06 -6.02 -14.43
N GLU A 258 22.77 -6.39 -15.49
CA GLU A 258 24.16 -6.87 -15.41
C GLU A 258 25.16 -5.80 -14.95
N ILE A 259 24.88 -4.52 -15.24
CA ILE A 259 25.78 -3.40 -14.94
C ILE A 259 25.34 -2.57 -13.73
N LEU A 260 24.06 -2.65 -13.33
CA LEU A 260 23.52 -1.86 -12.23
C LEU A 260 23.80 -2.55 -10.89
N PRO A 261 24.27 -1.80 -9.87
CA PRO A 261 24.45 -2.35 -8.54
C PRO A 261 23.10 -2.78 -7.95
N PRO A 262 23.02 -3.93 -7.25
CA PRO A 262 21.79 -4.37 -6.63
C PRO A 262 21.34 -3.36 -5.57
N ARG A 263 20.04 -3.08 -5.53
CA ARG A 263 19.41 -2.20 -4.53
C ARG A 263 18.54 -3.02 -3.58
N PRO A 264 19.14 -3.78 -2.65
CA PRO A 264 18.36 -4.57 -1.73
C PRO A 264 17.53 -3.67 -0.80
N PRO A 265 16.38 -4.16 -0.31
CA PRO A 265 15.65 -3.50 0.76
C PRO A 265 16.58 -3.20 1.94
N SER A 266 16.54 -1.97 2.46
CA SER A 266 17.39 -1.55 3.56
C SER A 266 16.72 -0.51 4.45
N LEU A 267 16.90 -0.67 5.76
CA LEU A 267 16.46 0.32 6.75
C LEU A 267 17.34 1.58 6.70
N CYS A 268 16.74 2.73 7.01
CA CYS A 268 17.42 4.02 7.08
C CYS A 268 18.65 4.00 8.02
N PRO A 269 19.65 4.87 7.79
CA PRO A 269 20.76 5.08 8.71
C PRO A 269 20.31 5.34 10.16
N GLY A 270 20.80 4.51 11.08
CA GLY A 270 20.45 4.53 12.50
C GLY A 270 18.98 4.21 12.83
N CYS A 271 18.27 3.50 11.96
CA CYS A 271 16.94 2.97 12.29
C CYS A 271 17.00 2.07 13.53
N SER A 272 16.12 2.31 14.51
CA SER A 272 16.03 1.52 15.75
C SER A 272 15.57 0.07 15.52
N HIS A 273 14.77 -0.17 14.48
CA HIS A 273 14.36 -1.53 14.11
C HIS A 273 15.56 -2.41 13.77
N ARG A 274 16.65 -1.84 13.24
CA ARG A 274 17.89 -2.59 12.95
C ARG A 274 18.52 -3.15 14.23
N ALA A 275 18.58 -2.36 15.30
CA ALA A 275 19.04 -2.86 16.60
C ALA A 275 18.12 -3.95 17.15
N THR A 276 16.81 -3.75 17.00
CA THR A 276 15.80 -4.71 17.48
C THR A 276 15.94 -6.06 16.79
N TYR A 277 16.02 -6.08 15.46
CA TYR A 277 16.20 -7.32 14.69
C TYR A 277 17.55 -7.99 14.93
N TYR A 278 18.61 -7.20 15.17
CA TYR A 278 19.89 -7.75 15.59
C TYR A 278 19.77 -8.49 16.93
N ALA A 279 19.11 -7.87 17.92
CA ALA A 279 18.89 -8.50 19.23
C ALA A 279 17.99 -9.74 19.13
N MET A 280 16.88 -9.66 18.37
CA MET A 280 16.02 -10.81 18.09
C MET A 280 16.82 -11.99 17.51
N LYS A 281 17.62 -11.75 16.46
CA LYS A 281 18.43 -12.81 15.85
C LYS A 281 19.41 -13.43 16.83
N LYS A 282 20.06 -12.60 17.66
CA LYS A 282 21.06 -13.03 18.63
C LYS A 282 20.46 -13.93 19.72
N VAL A 283 19.23 -13.65 20.17
CA VAL A 283 18.55 -14.37 21.26
C VAL A 283 17.80 -15.61 20.78
N PHE A 284 17.03 -15.46 19.69
CA PHE A 284 16.18 -16.52 19.18
C PHE A 284 16.94 -17.49 18.25
N GLY A 285 18.04 -17.05 17.65
CA GLY A 285 18.81 -17.84 16.68
C GLY A 285 18.14 -17.89 15.31
N ASN A 286 18.78 -18.60 14.38
CA ASN A 286 18.29 -18.73 12.99
C ASN A 286 17.17 -19.77 12.83
N ASP A 287 16.98 -20.66 13.81
CA ASP A 287 16.00 -21.74 13.72
C ASP A 287 14.59 -21.31 14.12
N ALA A 288 14.47 -20.19 14.85
CA ALA A 288 13.19 -19.63 15.27
C ALA A 288 12.36 -19.16 14.08
N VAL A 289 11.04 -19.08 14.29
CA VAL A 289 10.10 -18.60 13.27
C VAL A 289 9.76 -17.14 13.53
N PHE A 290 9.89 -16.29 12.51
CA PHE A 290 9.71 -14.84 12.60
C PHE A 290 8.60 -14.33 11.67
N PRO A 291 7.30 -14.48 12.03
CA PRO A 291 6.23 -13.81 11.33
C PRO A 291 6.32 -12.29 11.47
N SER A 292 6.11 -11.55 10.39
CA SER A 292 6.15 -10.10 10.38
C SER A 292 4.93 -9.52 9.67
N ASP A 293 4.71 -8.22 9.87
CA ASP A 293 3.71 -7.45 9.14
C ASP A 293 4.33 -6.64 7.99
N ILE A 294 3.50 -6.05 7.14
CA ILE A 294 3.99 -5.06 6.17
C ILE A 294 4.28 -3.72 6.87
N GLY A 295 5.44 -3.14 6.58
CA GLY A 295 5.91 -1.88 7.18
C GLY A 295 7.38 -1.61 6.84
N CYS A 296 7.96 -0.52 7.34
CA CYS A 296 9.39 -0.25 7.14
C CYS A 296 10.28 -1.38 7.66
N TYR A 297 9.75 -2.17 8.59
CA TYR A 297 10.40 -3.31 9.19
C TYR A 297 10.50 -4.54 8.25
N THR A 298 9.69 -4.67 7.18
CA THR A 298 9.91 -5.70 6.14
C THR A 298 11.24 -5.52 5.40
N LEU A 299 11.75 -4.28 5.35
CA LEU A 299 13.06 -3.98 4.76
C LEU A 299 14.23 -4.64 5.52
N ALA A 300 13.97 -5.18 6.72
CA ALA A 300 14.94 -5.95 7.49
C ALA A 300 15.01 -7.44 7.09
N VAL A 301 14.31 -7.89 6.04
CA VAL A 301 14.25 -9.31 5.64
C VAL A 301 15.63 -9.98 5.52
N ARG A 302 16.64 -9.24 5.01
CA ARG A 302 18.02 -9.75 4.88
C ARG A 302 18.75 -9.94 6.21
N MET A 303 18.18 -9.48 7.32
CA MET A 303 18.71 -9.74 8.65
C MET A 303 18.38 -11.16 9.14
N GLY A 304 17.47 -11.89 8.47
CA GLY A 304 17.11 -13.26 8.83
C GLY A 304 16.17 -13.34 10.02
N THR A 305 15.25 -12.38 10.14
CA THR A 305 14.25 -12.28 11.22
C THR A 305 12.87 -11.94 10.67
N ILE A 306 12.61 -12.35 9.42
CA ILE A 306 11.32 -12.23 8.73
C ILE A 306 11.16 -13.44 7.81
N ASP A 307 10.31 -14.38 8.21
CA ASP A 307 10.02 -15.60 7.44
C ASP A 307 8.71 -15.52 6.66
N THR A 308 7.78 -14.68 7.11
CA THR A 308 6.49 -14.46 6.45
C THR A 308 5.99 -13.03 6.70
N CYS A 309 5.30 -12.48 5.72
CA CYS A 309 4.64 -11.18 5.77
C CYS A 309 3.43 -11.21 4.82
N LEU A 310 2.24 -10.93 5.34
CA LEU A 310 0.99 -11.04 4.57
C LEU A 310 0.30 -9.68 4.36
N CYS A 311 -0.18 -9.06 5.44
CA CYS A 311 -0.85 -7.77 5.41
C CYS A 311 -0.69 -7.07 6.77
N MET A 312 -1.25 -5.88 6.96
CA MET A 312 -1.18 -5.16 8.23
C MET A 312 -1.99 -5.87 9.34
N GLY A 313 -1.29 -6.38 10.36
CA GLY A 313 -1.86 -6.99 11.57
C GLY A 313 -1.98 -8.51 11.51
N ALA A 314 -1.40 -9.15 10.48
CA ALA A 314 -1.40 -10.59 10.33
C ALA A 314 -0.35 -11.28 11.21
N SER A 315 0.77 -10.62 11.55
CA SER A 315 1.93 -11.22 12.21
C SER A 315 1.58 -12.03 13.47
N ILE A 316 0.79 -11.47 14.39
CA ILE A 316 0.40 -12.12 15.66
C ILE A 316 -0.52 -13.32 15.40
N THR A 317 -1.49 -13.18 14.48
CA THR A 317 -2.42 -14.25 14.14
C THR A 317 -1.73 -15.41 13.41
N LEU A 318 -0.78 -15.10 12.52
CA LEU A 318 0.06 -16.10 11.86
C LEU A 318 0.93 -16.82 12.88
N ALA A 319 1.60 -16.10 13.78
CA ALA A 319 2.40 -16.68 14.85
C ALA A 319 1.59 -17.63 15.74
N SER A 320 0.39 -17.19 16.14
CA SER A 320 -0.53 -18.02 16.93
C SER A 320 -0.96 -19.27 16.16
N GLY A 321 -1.33 -19.13 14.88
CA GLY A 321 -1.71 -20.25 14.02
C GLY A 321 -0.58 -21.27 13.83
N ILE A 322 0.65 -20.79 13.59
CA ILE A 322 1.84 -21.63 13.45
C ILE A 322 2.10 -22.40 14.76
N ARG A 323 2.02 -21.74 15.92
CA ARG A 323 2.13 -22.40 17.23
C ARG A 323 1.11 -23.53 17.38
N PHE A 324 -0.18 -23.26 17.14
CA PHE A 324 -1.24 -24.25 17.30
C PHE A 324 -1.24 -25.35 16.24
N ALA A 325 -0.54 -25.15 15.11
CA ALA A 325 -0.30 -26.19 14.12
C ALA A 325 0.75 -27.23 14.55
N GLY A 326 1.38 -27.06 15.73
CA GLY A 326 2.38 -28.00 16.28
C GLY A 326 3.83 -27.54 16.11
N GLU A 327 4.07 -26.27 15.82
CA GLU A 327 5.43 -25.72 15.81
C GLU A 327 5.96 -25.61 17.25
N GLU A 328 7.06 -26.32 17.52
CA GLU A 328 7.68 -26.36 18.84
C GLU A 328 8.79 -25.32 19.01
N ARG A 329 9.40 -24.87 17.91
CA ARG A 329 10.48 -23.87 17.92
C ARG A 329 10.01 -22.55 18.56
N ASP A 330 10.98 -21.70 18.90
CA ASP A 330 10.66 -20.36 19.36
C ASP A 330 10.00 -19.56 18.22
N ILE A 331 8.99 -18.76 18.56
CA ILE A 331 8.29 -17.90 17.61
C ILE A 331 8.33 -16.47 18.13
N CYS A 332 8.96 -15.58 17.37
CA CYS A 332 9.08 -14.16 17.71
C CYS A 332 8.58 -13.32 16.54
N CYS A 333 7.36 -12.81 16.64
CA CYS A 333 6.75 -12.03 15.58
C CYS A 333 7.02 -10.53 15.73
N SER A 334 6.91 -9.78 14.64
CA SER A 334 7.14 -8.33 14.63
C SER A 334 5.99 -7.55 14.01
N ILE A 335 5.59 -6.46 14.67
CA ILE A 335 4.49 -5.58 14.27
C ILE A 335 4.85 -4.13 14.57
N GLY A 336 4.56 -3.19 13.68
CA GLY A 336 4.72 -1.75 13.95
C GLY A 336 3.68 -1.25 14.95
N ASP A 337 3.98 -0.19 15.70
CA ASP A 337 3.05 0.46 16.63
C ASP A 337 1.74 0.94 15.96
N SER A 338 1.83 1.57 14.80
CA SER A 338 0.65 1.99 14.03
C SER A 338 -0.19 0.79 13.57
N THR A 339 0.45 -0.27 13.08
CA THR A 339 -0.20 -1.53 12.70
C THR A 339 -0.83 -2.24 13.91
N PHE A 340 -0.13 -2.24 15.05
CA PHE A 340 -0.61 -2.83 16.30
C PHE A 340 -1.91 -2.17 16.74
N LEU A 341 -1.97 -0.83 16.71
CA LEU A 341 -3.14 -0.05 17.08
C LEU A 341 -4.26 -0.08 16.03
N HIS A 342 -3.95 -0.41 14.77
CA HIS A 342 -4.92 -0.54 13.69
C HIS A 342 -5.65 -1.89 13.74
N THR A 343 -4.91 -3.00 13.68
CA THR A 343 -5.47 -4.36 13.57
C THR A 343 -4.80 -5.39 14.49
N GLY A 344 -3.64 -5.09 15.06
CA GLY A 344 -2.91 -6.02 15.94
C GLY A 344 -3.58 -6.29 17.29
N LEU A 345 -4.39 -5.35 17.81
CA LEU A 345 -5.06 -5.51 19.11
C LEU A 345 -5.90 -6.78 19.21
N GLN A 346 -6.68 -7.09 18.17
CA GLN A 346 -7.53 -8.28 18.15
C GLN A 346 -6.69 -9.56 18.05
N GLY A 347 -5.58 -9.51 17.30
CA GLY A 347 -4.62 -10.60 17.22
C GLY A 347 -4.01 -10.92 18.58
N LEU A 348 -3.60 -9.90 19.34
CA LEU A 348 -3.04 -10.07 20.69
C LEU A 348 -4.07 -10.61 21.67
N LEU A 349 -5.29 -10.07 21.67
CA LEU A 349 -6.40 -10.55 22.51
C LEU A 349 -6.67 -12.04 22.25
N ASN A 350 -6.71 -12.45 20.98
CA ASN A 350 -6.93 -13.84 20.62
C ASN A 350 -5.75 -14.74 21.02
N ALA A 351 -4.51 -14.27 20.88
CA ALA A 351 -3.32 -14.98 21.32
C ALA A 351 -3.35 -15.22 22.85
N ALA A 352 -3.72 -14.20 23.63
CA ALA A 352 -3.85 -14.29 25.08
C ALA A 352 -4.96 -15.27 25.47
N TYR A 353 -6.16 -15.13 24.87
CA TYR A 353 -7.30 -16.01 25.14
C TYR A 353 -6.98 -17.49 24.91
N ASN A 354 -6.22 -17.81 23.85
CA ASN A 354 -5.84 -19.18 23.53
C ASN A 354 -4.53 -19.63 24.18
N ASN A 355 -3.91 -18.79 25.01
CA ASN A 355 -2.64 -19.06 25.69
C ASN A 355 -1.49 -19.41 24.72
N ALA A 356 -1.38 -18.65 23.62
CA ALA A 356 -0.35 -18.86 22.60
C ALA A 356 1.05 -18.55 23.15
N ARG A 357 1.94 -19.56 23.17
CA ARG A 357 3.36 -19.38 23.55
C ARG A 357 4.16 -18.74 22.42
N ILE A 358 4.10 -17.42 22.32
CA ILE A 358 4.79 -16.62 21.30
C ILE A 358 5.32 -15.33 21.92
N THR A 359 6.38 -14.78 21.34
CA THR A 359 6.85 -13.42 21.64
C THR A 359 6.36 -12.45 20.56
N VAL A 360 5.72 -11.36 20.97
CA VAL A 360 5.28 -10.27 20.09
C VAL A 360 6.20 -9.08 20.28
N THR A 361 6.89 -8.71 19.22
CA THR A 361 7.77 -7.52 19.20
C THR A 361 7.01 -6.36 18.58
N VAL A 362 6.66 -5.35 19.39
CA VAL A 362 6.10 -4.09 18.89
C VAL A 362 7.24 -3.12 18.58
N LEU A 363 7.35 -2.76 17.31
CA LEU A 363 8.32 -1.82 16.78
C LEU A 363 7.74 -0.40 16.82
N ASP A 364 7.90 0.30 17.95
CA ASP A 364 7.37 1.66 18.17
C ASP A 364 8.39 2.70 17.72
N ASN A 365 8.15 3.28 16.54
CA ASN A 365 8.88 4.45 16.04
C ASN A 365 8.06 5.75 16.11
N SER A 366 6.87 5.68 16.70
CA SER A 366 5.93 6.77 16.95
C SER A 366 5.48 7.49 15.67
N THR A 367 5.36 6.77 14.55
CA THR A 367 4.84 7.31 13.28
C THR A 367 4.41 6.22 12.28
N THR A 368 3.46 6.52 11.38
CA THR A 368 3.20 5.67 10.22
C THR A 368 4.15 6.03 9.09
N ALA A 369 5.40 5.53 9.17
CA ALA A 369 6.53 6.03 8.38
C ALA A 369 6.35 5.96 6.85
N MET A 370 5.91 4.81 6.32
CA MET A 370 5.86 4.59 4.87
C MET A 370 4.68 5.27 4.17
N THR A 371 3.66 5.73 4.91
CA THR A 371 2.48 6.42 4.35
C THR A 371 2.62 7.95 4.36
N GLY A 372 3.86 8.44 4.49
CA GLY A 372 4.14 9.87 4.59
C GLY A 372 4.15 10.41 6.02
N HIS A 373 4.38 9.56 7.02
CA HIS A 373 4.49 9.93 8.44
C HIS A 373 3.18 10.43 9.05
N GLN A 374 2.06 9.78 8.71
CA GLN A 374 0.75 10.13 9.22
C GLN A 374 0.67 9.93 10.75
N PRO A 375 -0.11 10.75 11.47
CA PRO A 375 -0.41 10.50 12.87
C PRO A 375 -1.31 9.27 13.01
N HIS A 376 -1.13 8.54 14.10
CA HIS A 376 -1.98 7.42 14.52
C HIS A 376 -2.26 7.56 16.03
N PRO A 377 -3.16 6.74 16.62
CA PRO A 377 -3.56 6.89 18.03
C PRO A 377 -2.42 6.85 19.06
N GLY A 378 -1.23 6.34 18.70
CA GLY A 378 -0.04 6.35 19.55
C GLY A 378 0.70 7.69 19.59
N THR A 379 0.46 8.59 18.62
CA THR A 379 1.19 9.86 18.50
C THR A 379 0.67 10.97 19.41
N GLY A 380 -0.61 10.90 19.81
CA GLY A 380 -1.26 11.97 20.55
C GLY A 380 -1.63 13.20 19.70
N PHE A 381 -1.72 13.06 18.37
CA PHE A 381 -2.21 14.11 17.47
C PHE A 381 -3.33 13.58 16.56
N THR A 382 -4.30 14.43 16.26
CA THR A 382 -5.32 14.15 15.24
C THR A 382 -4.73 14.33 13.84
N VAL A 383 -5.44 13.86 12.82
CA VAL A 383 -5.06 14.08 11.40
C VAL A 383 -5.03 15.57 11.04
N THR A 384 -5.79 16.42 11.75
CA THR A 384 -5.81 17.88 11.60
C THR A 384 -4.70 18.60 12.38
N GLY A 385 -3.88 17.86 13.14
CA GLY A 385 -2.75 18.40 13.91
C GLY A 385 -3.10 18.83 15.34
N ASP A 386 -4.32 18.61 15.80
CA ASP A 386 -4.73 18.94 17.17
C ASP A 386 -4.13 17.94 18.17
N ARG A 387 -3.67 18.44 19.31
CA ARG A 387 -3.23 17.57 20.41
C ARG A 387 -4.41 16.78 20.96
N THR A 388 -4.19 15.48 21.16
CA THR A 388 -5.15 14.53 21.72
C THR A 388 -4.45 13.52 22.63
N LYS A 389 -5.17 12.48 23.06
CA LYS A 389 -4.64 11.43 23.94
C LYS A 389 -3.82 10.42 23.15
N ALA A 390 -2.58 10.20 23.57
CA ALA A 390 -1.75 9.11 23.05
C ALA A 390 -2.09 7.79 23.77
N VAL A 391 -2.27 6.73 23.00
CA VAL A 391 -2.46 5.37 23.52
C VAL A 391 -1.11 4.79 23.95
N SER A 392 -1.05 4.22 25.16
CA SER A 392 0.12 3.44 25.62
C SER A 392 0.01 1.99 25.14
N VAL A 393 0.91 1.58 24.24
CA VAL A 393 1.02 0.20 23.76
C VAL A 393 1.20 -0.77 24.94
N GLU A 394 2.02 -0.40 25.93
CA GLU A 394 2.28 -1.24 27.11
C GLU A 394 1.01 -1.49 27.93
N THR A 395 0.27 -0.43 28.23
CA THR A 395 -0.96 -0.52 29.02
C THR A 395 -2.03 -1.30 28.28
N VAL A 396 -2.16 -1.11 26.98
CA VAL A 396 -3.11 -1.85 26.14
C VAL A 396 -2.71 -3.33 26.06
N ALA A 397 -1.44 -3.65 25.84
CA ALA A 397 -0.99 -5.05 25.78
C ALA A 397 -1.31 -5.80 27.08
N LYS A 398 -1.03 -5.20 28.24
CA LYS A 398 -1.40 -5.76 29.56
C LYS A 398 -2.92 -5.95 29.69
N ALA A 399 -3.70 -4.94 29.29
CA ALA A 399 -5.17 -5.02 29.36
C ALA A 399 -5.77 -6.10 28.44
N LEU A 400 -5.08 -6.46 27.35
CA LEU A 400 -5.47 -7.52 26.44
C LEU A 400 -5.02 -8.92 26.88
N GLY A 401 -4.38 -9.05 28.04
CA GLY A 401 -4.02 -10.34 28.64
C GLY A 401 -2.60 -10.81 28.38
N ALA A 402 -1.69 -9.92 27.95
CA ALA A 402 -0.26 -10.23 27.97
C ALA A 402 0.30 -10.03 29.39
N ASP A 403 0.72 -11.11 30.03
CA ASP A 403 1.26 -11.09 31.39
C ASP A 403 2.70 -10.56 31.44
N PHE A 404 3.51 -10.88 30.42
CA PHE A 404 4.86 -10.32 30.24
C PHE A 404 4.80 -9.18 29.23
N VAL A 405 5.04 -7.94 29.68
CA VAL A 405 5.16 -6.77 28.81
C VAL A 405 6.30 -5.90 29.30
N GLU A 406 7.33 -5.75 28.48
CA GLU A 406 8.49 -4.90 28.76
C GLU A 406 8.75 -3.92 27.62
N THR A 407 9.14 -2.68 27.95
CA THR A 407 9.52 -1.65 26.98
C THR A 407 11.02 -1.39 27.08
N VAL A 408 11.71 -1.32 25.95
CA VAL A 408 13.15 -1.08 25.86
C VAL A 408 13.50 -0.09 24.76
N ASP A 409 14.55 0.71 24.96
CA ASP A 409 15.13 1.55 23.90
C ASP A 409 16.12 0.70 23.08
N PRO A 410 15.87 0.44 21.79
CA PRO A 410 16.78 -0.34 20.95
C PRO A 410 18.17 0.26 20.79
N TYR A 411 18.37 1.54 21.13
CA TYR A 411 19.70 2.13 21.15
C TYR A 411 20.55 1.68 22.35
N ASP A 412 19.95 1.10 23.39
CA ASP A 412 20.65 0.32 24.40
C ASP A 412 20.60 -1.17 24.00
N LEU A 413 21.63 -1.61 23.27
CA LEU A 413 21.62 -2.94 22.67
C LEU A 413 21.69 -4.05 23.72
N ASN A 414 22.43 -3.83 24.82
CA ASN A 414 22.56 -4.82 25.88
C ASN A 414 21.23 -5.01 26.61
N ALA A 415 20.58 -3.92 27.03
CA ALA A 415 19.27 -3.99 27.65
C ALA A 415 18.23 -4.63 26.72
N THR A 416 18.31 -4.35 25.42
CA THR A 416 17.43 -4.95 24.41
C THR A 416 17.62 -6.47 24.32
N ILE A 417 18.87 -6.94 24.30
CA ILE A 417 19.19 -8.39 24.29
C ILE A 417 18.66 -9.06 25.56
N GLU A 418 18.97 -8.52 26.74
CA GLU A 418 18.52 -9.08 28.03
C GLU A 418 16.99 -9.15 28.13
N THR A 419 16.29 -8.15 27.59
CA THR A 419 14.81 -8.11 27.55
C THR A 419 14.26 -9.23 26.67
N PHE A 420 14.86 -9.47 25.49
CA PHE A 420 14.46 -10.58 24.64
C PHE A 420 14.78 -11.94 25.25
N GLU A 421 15.89 -12.09 25.99
CA GLU A 421 16.23 -13.33 26.71
C GLU A 421 15.13 -13.67 27.73
N ARG A 422 14.72 -12.69 28.56
CA ARG A 422 13.59 -12.86 29.49
C ARG A 422 12.29 -13.19 28.77
N ALA A 423 12.00 -12.52 27.65
CA ALA A 423 10.78 -12.74 26.86
C ALA A 423 10.73 -14.14 26.23
N LYS A 424 11.89 -14.67 25.81
CA LYS A 424 12.05 -16.03 25.26
C LYS A 424 11.87 -17.11 26.32
N GLU A 425 12.37 -16.88 27.54
CA GLU A 425 12.22 -17.82 28.66
C GLU A 425 10.77 -17.89 29.19
N TYR A 426 9.98 -16.84 28.98
CA TYR A 426 8.60 -16.75 29.45
C TYR A 426 7.70 -17.84 28.82
N GLN A 427 7.09 -18.66 29.66
CA GLN A 427 6.19 -19.75 29.23
C GLN A 427 4.76 -19.24 29.03
N GLY A 428 4.56 -18.43 28.00
CA GLY A 428 3.25 -17.87 27.64
C GLY A 428 3.37 -16.81 26.55
N LEU A 429 2.39 -15.91 26.49
CA LEU A 429 2.42 -14.75 25.61
C LEU A 429 3.30 -13.65 26.21
N SER A 430 4.40 -13.30 25.53
CA SER A 430 5.27 -12.19 25.92
C SER A 430 5.22 -11.07 24.89
N VAL A 431 5.29 -9.82 25.34
CA VAL A 431 5.33 -8.62 24.49
C VAL A 431 6.57 -7.79 24.82
N VAL A 432 7.38 -7.51 23.81
CA VAL A 432 8.53 -6.61 23.91
C VAL A 432 8.25 -5.39 23.05
N ILE A 433 8.27 -4.21 23.67
CA ILE A 433 8.03 -2.93 22.99
C ILE A 433 9.38 -2.25 22.78
N ALA A 434 9.89 -2.35 21.56
CA ALA A 434 11.12 -1.70 21.12
C ALA A 434 10.80 -0.26 20.71
N LYS A 435 10.99 0.70 21.62
CA LYS A 435 10.51 2.08 21.47
C LYS A 435 11.64 3.07 21.23
N GLN A 436 11.65 3.68 20.04
CA GLN A 436 12.55 4.78 19.70
C GLN A 436 12.05 5.54 18.48
N THR A 437 12.00 6.88 18.56
CA THR A 437 11.52 7.75 17.48
C THR A 437 12.23 7.46 16.15
N CYS A 438 11.45 7.40 15.07
CA CYS A 438 11.98 7.27 13.70
C CYS A 438 13.12 8.27 13.45
N SER A 439 14.27 7.79 12.92
CA SER A 439 15.47 8.63 12.75
C SER A 439 15.25 9.80 11.80
N ILE A 440 14.37 9.65 10.80
CA ILE A 440 13.97 10.72 9.87
C ILE A 440 13.14 11.77 10.61
N ILE A 441 12.14 11.37 11.39
CA ILE A 441 11.30 12.30 12.17
C ILE A 441 12.11 13.00 13.25
N ALA A 442 12.97 12.29 13.97
CA ALA A 442 13.88 12.88 14.94
C ALA A 442 14.71 13.99 14.28
N ARG A 443 15.29 13.73 13.10
CA ARG A 443 16.06 14.73 12.35
C ARG A 443 15.18 15.90 11.89
N LYS A 444 13.98 15.66 11.37
CA LYS A 444 13.04 16.74 10.97
C LYS A 444 12.61 17.60 12.17
N SER A 445 12.50 17.00 13.35
CA SER A 445 12.13 17.66 14.61
C SER A 445 13.31 18.35 15.31
N GLY A 446 14.47 18.47 14.65
CA GLY A 446 15.64 19.16 15.19
C GLY A 446 16.50 18.33 16.15
N ILE A 447 16.17 17.05 16.40
CA ILE A 447 17.04 16.17 17.20
C ILE A 447 18.31 15.88 16.39
N ARG A 448 19.47 16.19 16.97
CA ARG A 448 20.80 15.98 16.38
C ARG A 448 21.64 15.20 17.37
N ARG A 449 22.08 14.01 16.98
CA ARG A 449 23.06 13.21 17.73
C ARG A 449 24.42 13.35 17.04
N ARG A 450 25.50 13.22 17.80
CA ARG A 450 26.85 13.33 17.24
C ARG A 450 27.14 12.11 16.35
N PRO A 451 27.69 12.30 15.14
CA PRO A 451 28.08 11.18 14.30
C PRO A 451 29.26 10.42 14.91
N PHE A 452 29.52 9.23 14.38
CA PHE A 452 30.65 8.38 14.77
C PHE A 452 31.67 8.31 13.65
N THR A 453 32.93 8.00 14.00
CA THR A 453 34.03 7.74 13.08
C THR A 453 34.70 6.41 13.44
N VAL A 454 35.57 5.92 12.54
CA VAL A 454 36.42 4.74 12.77
C VAL A 454 37.85 5.19 13.04
N ASN A 455 38.46 4.68 14.11
CA ASN A 455 39.85 4.95 14.48
C ASN A 455 40.79 3.78 14.10
N GLU A 456 42.06 3.89 14.46
CA GLU A 456 43.13 2.94 14.14
C GLU A 456 42.97 1.55 14.77
N ASN A 457 42.08 1.35 15.75
CA ASN A 457 41.83 0.05 16.37
C ASN A 457 41.01 -0.90 15.48
N CYS A 458 40.60 -0.45 14.28
CA CYS A 458 39.84 -1.27 13.34
C CYS A 458 40.71 -2.42 12.81
N THR A 459 40.25 -3.66 13.02
CA THR A 459 40.96 -4.87 12.56
C THR A 459 40.33 -5.47 11.29
N GLY A 460 39.41 -4.78 10.63
CA GLY A 460 38.73 -5.29 9.43
C GLY A 460 37.83 -6.52 9.67
N CYS A 461 37.34 -6.75 10.89
CA CYS A 461 36.57 -7.97 11.23
C CYS A 461 35.13 -8.01 10.66
N CYS A 462 34.69 -6.97 9.95
CA CYS A 462 33.39 -6.83 9.28
C CYS A 462 32.11 -6.95 10.13
N LYS A 463 32.17 -7.21 11.45
CA LYS A 463 30.96 -7.29 12.31
C LYS A 463 30.04 -6.07 12.22
N CYS A 464 30.60 -4.87 12.13
CA CYS A 464 29.82 -3.63 11.98
C CYS A 464 29.25 -3.46 10.56
N VAL A 465 29.89 -4.06 9.54
CA VAL A 465 29.42 -4.08 8.15
C VAL A 465 28.27 -5.06 8.02
N GLU A 466 28.37 -6.23 8.66
CA GLU A 466 27.30 -7.25 8.72
C GLU A 466 26.02 -6.74 9.40
N PHE A 467 26.12 -5.78 10.32
CA PHE A 467 24.96 -5.07 10.87
C PHE A 467 24.13 -4.33 9.79
N GLY A 468 24.77 -3.97 8.66
CA GLY A 468 24.11 -3.52 7.45
C GLY A 468 23.62 -2.07 7.45
N CYS A 469 24.17 -1.21 8.31
CA CYS A 469 23.81 0.21 8.32
C CYS A 469 24.35 0.90 7.04
N PRO A 470 23.52 1.63 6.26
CA PRO A 470 24.00 2.32 5.06
C PRO A 470 25.03 3.43 5.32
N ALA A 471 25.23 3.81 6.58
CA ALA A 471 26.26 4.75 6.97
C ALA A 471 27.64 4.10 7.19
N ILE A 472 27.76 2.77 7.03
CA ILE A 472 29.00 2.02 7.21
C ILE A 472 29.42 1.46 5.86
N GLU A 473 30.62 1.82 5.44
CA GLU A 473 31.28 1.36 4.24
C GLU A 473 32.47 0.48 4.61
N PHE A 474 32.94 -0.33 3.66
CA PHE A 474 34.12 -1.16 3.85
C PHE A 474 35.12 -0.90 2.72
N ASP A 475 36.28 -0.34 3.08
CA ASP A 475 37.38 -0.07 2.17
C ASP A 475 38.47 -1.11 2.36
N LYS A 476 38.25 -2.30 1.75
CA LYS A 476 39.11 -3.51 1.65
C LYS A 476 39.70 -4.07 2.95
N GLU A 477 40.26 -3.24 3.81
CA GLU A 477 40.93 -3.58 5.07
C GLU A 477 40.24 -2.92 6.28
N ILE A 478 39.64 -1.74 6.13
CA ILE A 478 39.03 -1.00 7.24
C ILE A 478 37.59 -0.58 6.97
N ALA A 479 36.78 -0.55 8.02
CA ALA A 479 35.45 0.05 7.97
C ALA A 479 35.56 1.59 7.94
N ARG A 480 34.60 2.27 7.31
CA ARG A 480 34.47 3.72 7.33
C ARG A 480 33.03 4.12 7.64
N ILE A 481 32.84 5.21 8.36
CA ILE A 481 31.51 5.78 8.61
C ILE A 481 31.34 7.03 7.75
N ASN A 482 30.30 7.07 6.93
CA ASN A 482 30.04 8.18 6.01
C ASN A 482 29.10 9.24 6.61
N ALA A 483 28.83 10.30 5.83
CA ALA A 483 28.03 11.44 6.23
C ALA A 483 26.54 11.13 6.51
N LEU A 484 26.04 9.93 6.19
CA LEU A 484 24.67 9.51 6.50
C LEU A 484 24.49 9.13 7.97
N CYS A 485 25.56 9.04 8.75
CA CYS A 485 25.50 8.66 10.16
C CYS A 485 24.57 9.59 10.96
N THR A 486 23.61 8.99 11.66
CA THR A 486 22.63 9.71 12.50
C THR A 486 22.98 9.69 13.99
N GLY A 487 24.13 9.11 14.37
CA GLY A 487 24.61 9.12 15.75
C GLY A 487 23.88 8.17 16.71
N CYS A 488 23.34 7.05 16.23
CA CYS A 488 22.63 6.07 17.08
C CYS A 488 23.55 5.24 18.02
N GLY A 489 24.85 5.14 17.73
CA GLY A 489 25.82 4.45 18.58
C GLY A 489 25.77 2.91 18.61
N ILE A 490 24.83 2.27 17.91
CA ILE A 490 24.67 0.81 17.93
C ILE A 490 25.92 0.10 17.39
N CYS A 491 26.53 0.62 16.32
CA CYS A 491 27.75 0.03 15.75
C CYS A 491 28.95 0.08 16.72
N ALA A 492 29.04 1.11 17.56
CA ALA A 492 30.06 1.20 18.61
C ALA A 492 29.87 0.11 19.66
N GLN A 493 28.63 -0.17 20.07
CA GLN A 493 28.29 -1.25 21.01
C GLN A 493 28.60 -2.65 20.44
N ILE A 494 28.53 -2.83 19.12
CA ILE A 494 28.88 -4.09 18.45
C ILE A 494 30.41 -4.26 18.30
N CYS A 495 31.17 -3.16 18.31
CA CYS A 495 32.60 -3.17 18.05
C CYS A 495 33.40 -3.66 19.27
N SER A 496 33.83 -4.93 19.24
CA SER A 496 34.66 -5.50 20.33
C SER A 496 36.05 -4.88 20.48
N ASN A 497 36.51 -4.12 19.48
CA ASN A 497 37.84 -3.51 19.45
C ASN A 497 37.83 -2.03 19.85
N ASN A 498 36.67 -1.46 20.23
CA ASN A 498 36.52 -0.03 20.50
C ASN A 498 37.04 0.86 19.34
N ALA A 499 36.83 0.40 18.11
CA ALA A 499 37.30 1.07 16.90
C ALA A 499 36.33 2.10 16.34
N ILE A 500 35.16 2.28 16.98
CA ILE A 500 34.12 3.20 16.56
C ILE A 500 33.84 4.17 17.71
N GLU A 501 34.09 5.45 17.48
CA GLU A 501 34.02 6.50 18.49
C GLU A 501 33.23 7.71 17.99
N VAL A 502 32.80 8.57 18.91
CA VAL A 502 32.06 9.78 18.58
C VAL A 502 33.00 10.79 17.93
N VAL A 503 32.56 11.46 16.87
CA VAL A 503 33.32 12.58 16.29
C VAL A 503 33.41 13.70 17.32
N GLU A 504 34.64 14.14 17.61
CA GLU A 504 34.92 15.20 18.59
C GLU A 504 34.23 16.53 18.26
#